data_AF-A0A9P7ATB4-F1
#
_entry.id   AF-A0A9P7ATB4-F1
#
_cell.length_a   1.000
_cell.length_b   1.000
_cell.length_c   1.000
_cell.angle_alpha   90.00
_cell.angle_beta   90.00
_cell.angle_gamma   90.00
#
_symmetry.space_group_name_H-M   'P 1'
#
loop_
_entity.id
_entity.type
_entity.pdbx_description
1 polymer ?
#
loop_
_entity_poly.entity_id
_entity_poly.type
_entity_poly.pdbx_seq_one_letter_code
_entity_poly.pdbx_strand_id
1 'polypeptide(L)'
;SPIKKLCTPVASIVPKTANEILLLAALRETEAANAALKQRVITLQASNILNEMYCSKLRSQLANQESKKHGGKDSGKILGDGLPRLLSGDEFYEQVVEFEAAQK
;
A
#
# COMPACT_ATOMS: atom_id res chain seq x y z
N SER A 1 30.88 10.30 25.15
CA SER A 1 32.02 9.36 24.98
C SER A 1 31.68 8.35 23.90
N PRO A 2 32.49 8.19 22.83
CA PRO A 2 32.22 7.19 21.82
C PRO A 2 32.67 5.82 22.36
N ILE A 3 31.71 4.93 22.60
CA ILE A 3 32.00 3.53 22.91
C ILE A 3 32.62 2.94 21.64
N LYS A 4 33.95 2.75 21.67
CA LYS A 4 34.68 2.04 20.63
C LYS A 4 34.06 0.64 20.53
N LYS A 5 33.39 0.33 19.43
CA LYS A 5 32.99 -1.05 19.13
C LYS A 5 34.27 -1.87 18.95
N LEU A 6 34.73 -2.51 20.01
CA LEU A 6 35.61 -3.66 19.91
C LEU A 6 34.76 -4.82 19.37
N CYS A 7 34.49 -4.81 18.08
CA CYS A 7 33.92 -5.97 17.41
C CYS A 7 35.09 -6.89 17.06
N THR A 8 35.63 -7.58 18.06
CA THR A 8 36.49 -8.73 17.80
C THR A 8 35.62 -9.82 17.17
N PRO A 9 36.00 -10.40 16.02
CA PRO A 9 35.25 -11.47 15.41
C PRO A 9 35.03 -12.60 16.43
N VAL A 10 33.81 -13.12 16.57
CA VAL A 10 33.49 -14.21 17.51
C VAL A 10 34.35 -15.46 17.26
N ALA A 11 34.88 -15.61 16.05
CA ALA A 11 35.83 -16.64 15.67
C ALA A 11 37.22 -16.50 16.32
N SER A 12 37.61 -15.31 16.81
CA SER A 12 38.93 -15.08 17.43
C SER A 12 38.95 -15.31 18.94
N ILE A 13 37.82 -15.63 19.56
CA ILE A 13 37.73 -15.87 21.01
C ILE A 13 38.09 -17.32 21.30
N VAL A 14 39.16 -17.54 22.07
CA VAL A 14 39.56 -18.86 22.56
C VAL A 14 39.07 -19.01 24.00
N PRO A 15 38.02 -19.82 24.25
CA PRO A 15 37.50 -20.00 25.60
C PRO A 15 38.46 -20.87 26.43
N LYS A 16 38.63 -20.52 27.71
CA LYS A 16 39.49 -21.22 28.68
C LYS A 16 38.69 -21.99 29.73
N THR A 17 37.42 -21.64 29.92
CA THR A 17 36.54 -22.24 30.94
C THR A 17 35.29 -22.86 30.30
N ALA A 18 34.66 -23.82 30.99
CA ALA A 18 33.43 -24.45 30.51
C ALA A 18 32.28 -23.44 30.32
N ASN A 19 32.20 -22.43 31.18
CA ASN A 19 31.22 -21.35 31.07
C ASN A 19 31.45 -20.49 29.82
N GLU A 20 32.72 -20.18 29.50
CA GLU A 20 33.04 -19.44 28.28
C GLU A 20 32.69 -20.23 27.01
N ILE A 21 32.87 -21.56 27.03
CA ILE A 21 32.44 -22.43 25.92
C ILE A 21 30.93 -22.33 25.72
N LEU A 22 30.15 -22.44 26.80
CA LEU A 22 28.70 -22.36 26.75
C LEU A 22 28.21 -21.00 26.26
N LEU A 23 28.80 -19.91 26.78
CA LEU A 23 28.46 -18.55 26.36
C LEU A 23 28.82 -18.30 24.89
N LEU A 24 29.96 -18.80 24.41
CA LEU A 24 30.35 -18.68 23.01
C LEU A 24 29.38 -19.43 22.08
N ALA A 25 28.90 -20.61 22.50
CA ALA A 25 27.91 -21.37 21.76
C ALA A 25 26.57 -20.60 21.65
N ALA A 26 26.05 -20.10 22.77
CA ALA A 26 24.82 -19.32 22.81
C ALA A 26 24.93 -18.02 21.99
N LEU A 27 26.10 -17.37 22.01
CA LEU A 27 26.35 -16.15 21.26
C LEU A 27 26.35 -16.42 19.75
N ARG A 28 27.00 -17.49 19.29
CA ARG A 28 27.00 -17.89 17.87
C ARG A 28 25.60 -18.23 17.37
N GLU A 29 24.83 -18.97 18.17
CA GLU A 29 23.44 -19.32 17.84
C GLU A 29 22.59 -18.05 17.70
N THR A 30 22.70 -17.14 18.67
CA THR A 30 21.95 -15.88 18.66
C THR A 30 22.37 -14.98 17.50
N GLU A 31 23.66 -14.93 17.14
CA GLU A 31 24.13 -14.18 15.97
C GLU A 31 23.59 -14.74 14.66
N ALA A 32 23.60 -16.06 14.49
CA ALA A 32 23.02 -16.72 13.32
C ALA A 32 21.52 -16.45 13.22
N ALA A 33 20.78 -16.57 14.32
CA ALA A 33 19.36 -16.24 14.38
C ALA A 33 19.10 -14.76 14.02
N ASN A 34 19.89 -13.85 14.57
CA ASN A 34 19.79 -12.42 14.27
C ASN A 34 20.10 -12.10 12.80
N ALA A 35 21.08 -12.77 12.20
CA ALA A 35 21.37 -12.62 10.77
C ALA A 35 20.18 -13.06 9.91
N ALA A 36 19.57 -14.21 10.23
CA ALA A 36 18.39 -14.70 9.54
C ALA A 36 17.18 -13.75 9.70
N LEU A 37 16.95 -13.23 10.92
CA LEU A 37 15.89 -12.27 11.18
C LEU A 37 16.10 -10.95 10.43
N LYS A 38 17.32 -10.42 10.39
CA LYS A 38 17.65 -9.22 9.61
C LYS A 38 17.33 -9.43 8.13
N GLN A 39 17.73 -10.56 7.57
CA GLN A 39 17.43 -10.87 6.18
C GLN A 39 15.92 -10.93 5.93
N ARG A 40 15.17 -11.58 6.83
CA ARG A 40 13.71 -11.66 6.75
C ARG A 40 13.05 -10.28 6.83
N VAL A 41 13.53 -9.40 7.71
CA VAL A 41 13.03 -8.02 7.83
C VAL A 41 13.26 -7.25 6.54
N ILE A 42 14.45 -7.37 5.92
CA ILE A 42 14.74 -6.72 4.64
C ILE A 42 13.76 -7.20 3.57
N THR A 43 13.53 -8.51 3.46
CA THR A 43 12.57 -9.08 2.51
C THR A 43 11.15 -8.54 2.75
N LEU A 44 10.68 -8.52 4.01
CA LEU A 44 9.36 -8.01 4.35
C LEU A 44 9.21 -6.53 4.02
N GLN A 45 10.23 -5.71 4.32
CA GLN A 45 10.24 -4.30 3.99
C GLN A 45 10.16 -4.06 2.48
N ALA A 46 10.98 -4.79 1.70
CA ALA A 46 10.96 -4.71 0.25
C ALA A 46 9.58 -5.08 -0.32
N SER A 47 8.98 -6.19 0.15
CA SER A 47 7.63 -6.59 -0.25
C SER A 47 6.58 -5.55 0.12
N ASN A 48 6.67 -4.94 1.31
CA ASN A 48 5.70 -3.95 1.74
C ASN A 48 5.75 -2.67 0.88
N ILE A 49 6.94 -2.18 0.55
CA ILE A 49 7.12 -1.02 -0.34
C ILE A 49 6.53 -1.31 -1.72
N LEU A 50 6.79 -2.49 -2.28
CA LEU A 50 6.22 -2.89 -3.58
C LEU A 50 4.69 -2.96 -3.53
N ASN A 51 4.13 -3.54 -2.46
CA ASN A 51 2.69 -3.62 -2.25
C ASN A 51 2.05 -2.23 -2.10
N GLU A 52 2.70 -1.32 -1.38
CA GLU A 52 2.22 0.05 -1.21
C GLU A 52 2.17 0.79 -2.55
N MET A 53 3.24 0.71 -3.35
CA MET A 53 3.26 1.31 -4.69
C MET A 53 2.19 0.71 -5.60
N TYR A 54 2.01 -0.61 -5.57
CA TYR A 54 0.98 -1.29 -6.35
C TYR A 54 -0.43 -0.84 -5.94
N CYS A 55 -0.74 -0.87 -4.64
CA CYS A 55 -2.02 -0.44 -4.09
C CYS A 55 -2.30 1.04 -4.40
N SER A 56 -1.29 1.91 -4.30
CA SER A 56 -1.41 3.32 -4.66
C SER A 56 -1.81 3.47 -6.14
N LYS A 57 -1.10 2.80 -7.05
CA LYS A 57 -1.42 2.80 -8.48
C LYS A 57 -2.83 2.29 -8.76
N LEU A 58 -3.22 1.19 -8.12
CA LEU A 58 -4.54 0.59 -8.28
C LEU A 58 -5.65 1.55 -7.81
N ARG A 59 -5.47 2.20 -6.65
CA ARG A 59 -6.41 3.20 -6.14
C ARG A 59 -6.55 4.39 -7.08
N SER A 60 -5.45 4.93 -7.62
CA SER A 60 -5.51 6.02 -8.59
C SER A 60 -6.22 5.61 -9.87
N GLN A 61 -5.99 4.39 -10.37
CA GLN A 61 -6.69 3.86 -11.55
C GLN A 61 -8.19 3.74 -11.29
N LEU A 62 -8.58 3.21 -10.13
CA LEU A 62 -9.98 3.07 -9.75
C LEU A 62 -10.66 4.43 -9.61
N ALA A 63 -10.04 5.37 -8.88
CA ALA A 63 -10.55 6.74 -8.73
C ALA A 63 -10.70 7.44 -10.09
N ASN A 64 -9.75 7.26 -11.01
CA ASN A 64 -9.85 7.79 -12.37
C ASN A 64 -10.96 7.12 -13.20
N GLN A 65 -11.21 5.83 -12.98
CA GLN A 65 -12.29 5.12 -13.67
C GLN A 65 -13.65 5.55 -13.12
N GLU A 66 -13.78 5.69 -11.82
CA GLU A 66 -14.98 6.19 -11.16
C GLU A 66 -15.26 7.64 -11.55
N SER A 67 -14.24 8.51 -11.55
CA SER A 67 -14.41 9.89 -12.01
C SER A 67 -14.78 9.97 -13.49
N LYS A 68 -14.34 9.04 -14.34
CA LYS A 68 -14.80 8.94 -15.73
C LYS A 68 -16.21 8.36 -15.87
N LYS A 69 -16.64 7.48 -14.96
CA LYS A 69 -18.01 6.95 -14.93
C LYS A 69 -19.00 8.00 -14.42
N HIS A 70 -18.60 8.81 -13.45
CA HIS A 70 -19.43 9.87 -12.86
C HIS A 70 -19.30 11.22 -13.58
N GLY A 71 -18.15 11.51 -14.19
CA GLY A 71 -17.86 12.72 -14.97
C GLY A 71 -17.90 12.49 -16.48
N GLY A 72 -18.36 11.32 -16.91
CA GLY A 72 -18.52 10.97 -18.31
C GLY A 72 -19.73 11.66 -18.91
N LYS A 73 -19.59 12.95 -19.22
CA LYS A 73 -20.43 13.73 -20.13
C LYS A 73 -21.94 13.46 -20.01
N ASP A 74 -22.62 14.37 -19.35
CA ASP A 74 -24.03 14.74 -19.59
C ASP A 74 -24.31 15.21 -21.04
N SER A 75 -23.51 14.81 -22.04
CA SER A 75 -23.60 15.33 -23.40
C SER A 75 -24.73 14.70 -24.21
N GLY A 76 -25.85 14.33 -23.58
CA GLY A 76 -26.98 13.73 -24.30
C GLY A 76 -28.05 13.04 -23.47
N LYS A 77 -27.92 12.96 -22.14
CA LYS A 77 -28.94 12.35 -21.28
C LYS A 77 -29.68 13.43 -20.48
N ILE A 78 -31.01 13.38 -20.53
CA ILE A 78 -31.89 14.26 -19.74
C ILE A 78 -31.67 14.02 -18.24
N LEU A 79 -31.49 12.76 -17.83
CA LEU A 79 -31.16 12.35 -16.46
C LEU A 79 -29.67 11.99 -16.41
N GLY A 80 -28.83 12.89 -15.90
CA GLY A 80 -27.37 12.78 -15.95
C GLY A 80 -26.76 11.54 -15.27
N ASP A 81 -27.49 10.87 -14.37
CA ASP A 81 -27.06 9.62 -13.73
C ASP A 81 -27.26 8.37 -14.60
N GLY A 82 -28.06 8.47 -15.68
CA GLY A 82 -28.37 7.36 -16.58
C GLY A 82 -29.18 6.22 -15.95
N LEU A 83 -29.80 6.43 -14.79
CA LEU A 83 -30.64 5.45 -14.12
C LEU A 83 -32.12 5.61 -14.54
N PRO A 84 -32.87 4.51 -14.73
CA PRO A 84 -34.29 4.58 -15.03
C PRO A 84 -35.06 5.14 -13.83
N ARG A 85 -35.87 6.17 -14.05
CA ARG A 85 -36.79 6.75 -13.05
C ARG A 85 -38.22 6.68 -13.56
N LEU A 86 -39.15 6.44 -12.65
CA LEU A 86 -40.57 6.59 -12.94
C LEU A 86 -40.95 8.04 -12.60
N LEU A 87 -41.25 8.84 -13.62
CA LEU A 87 -41.67 10.23 -13.49
C LEU A 87 -43.12 10.35 -13.94
N SER A 88 -43.84 11.31 -13.38
CA SER A 88 -45.09 11.77 -13.97
C SER A 88 -44.82 12.49 -15.31
N GLY A 89 -45.84 12.62 -16.15
CA GLY A 89 -45.71 13.27 -17.46
C GLY A 89 -45.21 14.72 -17.36
N ASP A 90 -45.69 15.45 -16.34
CA ASP A 90 -45.35 16.84 -16.11
C ASP A 90 -43.89 17.00 -15.66
N GLU A 91 -43.44 16.19 -14.71
CA GLU A 91 -42.04 16.17 -14.24
C GLU A 91 -41.06 15.82 -15.36
N PHE A 92 -41.45 14.91 -16.26
CA PHE A 92 -40.64 14.58 -17.43
C PHE A 92 -40.55 15.76 -18.41
N TYR A 93 -41.66 16.45 -18.65
CA TYR A 93 -41.70 17.60 -19.55
C TYR A 93 -40.80 18.75 -19.06
N GLU A 94 -40.86 19.07 -17.76
CA GLU A 94 -39.99 20.09 -17.15
C GLU A 94 -38.50 19.75 -17.31
N GLN A 95 -38.11 18.50 -17.04
CA GLN A 95 -36.73 18.02 -17.21
C GLN A 95 -36.23 18.16 -18.66
N VAL A 96 -37.08 17.94 -19.66
CA VAL A 96 -36.73 18.09 -21.08
C VAL A 96 -36.52 19.57 -21.44
N VAL A 97 -37.39 20.46 -20.96
CA VAL A 97 -37.29 21.91 -21.22
C VAL A 97 -36.00 22.49 -20.63
N GLU A 98 -35.67 22.12 -19.39
CA GLU A 98 -34.42 22.52 -18.75
C GLU A 98 -33.18 22.03 -19.52
N PHE A 99 -33.22 20.78 -19.98
CA PHE A 99 -32.14 20.17 -20.76
C PHE A 99 -31.94 20.85 -22.13
N GLU A 100 -33.02 21.19 -22.84
CA GLU A 100 -32.94 21.92 -24.12
C GLU A 100 -32.45 23.36 -23.93
N ALA A 101 -32.83 24.02 -22.84
CA ALA A 101 -32.37 25.37 -22.52
C ALA A 101 -30.86 25.40 -22.20
N ALA A 102 -30.33 24.37 -21.55
CA ALA A 102 -28.91 24.24 -21.22
C ALA A 102 -28.01 23.89 -22.43
N GLN A 103 -28.59 23.48 -23.57
CA GLN A 103 -27.86 23.16 -24.80
C GLN A 103 -27.83 24.29 -25.85
N LYS A 104 -28.53 25.40 -25.62
CA LYS A 104 -28.44 26.62 -26.44
C LYS A 104 -27.34 27.54 -25.96
#